data_AF-A0A2V9AS86-F1
#
_entry.id   AF-A0A2V9AS86-F1
#
_cell.length_a   1.000
_cell.length_b   1.000
_cell.length_c   1.000
_cell.angle_alpha   90.00
_cell.angle_beta   90.00
_cell.angle_gamma   90.00
#
_symmetry.space_group_name_H-M   'P 1'
#
loop_
_entity.id
_entity.type
_entity.pdbx_description
1 polymer ?
#
loop_
_entity_poly.entity_id
_entity_poly.type
_entity_poly.pdbx_seq_one_letter_code
_entity_poly.pdbx_strand_id
1 'polypeptide(L)'
;MSAKNGSAISRREFARRAALVSAAASLSPGDLLARQSAAAAASPLQTPTPSGPKLSPESQAEMESRLQAVFSQYGSRLNDVQKTDLRRLAAEGQAALDRLRAFPTENGDGPALYLKPLIEREKKPLPVPVSATPAKRRRIPEEPS
;
A
#
# COMPACT_ATOMS: atom_id res chain seq x y z
N MET A 1 -14.03 -44.27 1.44
CA MET A 1 -14.44 -43.44 2.60
C MET A 1 -13.18 -43.02 3.36
N SER A 2 -13.20 -41.80 3.89
CA SER A 2 -12.18 -41.00 4.61
C SER A 2 -11.35 -41.78 5.66
N ALA A 3 -10.14 -41.39 6.07
CA ALA A 3 -9.71 -40.04 6.47
C ALA A 3 -8.20 -39.76 6.30
N LYS A 4 -7.86 -38.54 5.90
CA LYS A 4 -6.52 -37.95 6.02
C LYS A 4 -6.31 -37.54 7.47
N ASN A 5 -5.51 -38.29 8.20
CA ASN A 5 -5.01 -37.89 9.51
C ASN A 5 -4.08 -36.69 9.32
N GLY A 6 -4.57 -35.48 9.56
CA GLY A 6 -3.73 -34.31 9.73
C GLY A 6 -2.71 -34.60 10.82
N SER A 7 -1.43 -34.46 10.50
CA SER A 7 -0.33 -34.70 11.44
C SER A 7 -0.46 -33.76 12.64
N ALA A 8 -0.98 -34.27 13.74
CA ALA A 8 -1.05 -33.54 15.00
C ALA A 8 0.37 -33.16 15.44
N ILE A 9 0.67 -31.87 15.53
CA ILE A 9 1.97 -31.37 15.98
C ILE A 9 2.22 -31.84 17.42
N SER A 10 3.33 -32.54 17.64
CA SER A 10 3.73 -33.01 18.98
C SER A 10 4.14 -31.84 19.86
N ARG A 11 3.82 -31.90 21.17
CA ARG A 11 4.22 -30.89 22.17
C ARG A 11 5.72 -30.59 22.14
N ARG A 12 6.55 -31.62 21.91
CA ARG A 12 8.01 -31.47 21.79
C ARG A 12 8.41 -30.72 20.54
N GLU A 13 7.70 -30.93 19.44
CA GLU A 13 7.96 -30.23 18.19
C GLU A 13 7.48 -28.78 18.26
N PHE A 14 6.32 -28.54 18.88
CA PHE A 14 5.83 -27.21 19.20
C PHE A 14 6.82 -26.43 20.07
N ALA A 15 7.34 -27.04 21.14
CA ALA A 15 8.33 -26.41 22.02
C ALA A 15 9.64 -26.08 21.30
N ARG A 16 10.12 -26.98 20.42
CA ARG A 16 11.30 -26.71 19.58
C ARG A 16 11.07 -25.54 18.62
N ARG A 17 9.91 -25.49 17.97
CA ARG A 17 9.55 -24.39 17.06
C ARG A 17 9.37 -23.07 17.82
N ALA A 18 8.73 -23.10 19.00
CA ALA A 18 8.56 -21.93 19.86
C ALA A 18 9.90 -21.38 20.37
N ALA A 19 10.81 -22.25 20.82
CA ALA A 19 12.14 -21.83 21.27
C ALA A 19 12.96 -21.15 20.14
N LEU A 20 12.88 -21.67 18.91
CA LEU A 20 13.53 -21.05 17.75
C LEU A 20 12.92 -19.68 17.40
N VAL A 21 11.59 -19.52 17.53
CA VAL A 21 10.90 -18.24 17.29
C VAL A 21 11.21 -17.23 18.41
N SER A 22 11.25 -17.66 19.67
CA SER A 22 11.60 -16.80 20.81
C SER A 22 13.06 -16.33 20.77
N ALA A 23 13.99 -17.15 20.27
CA ALA A 23 15.38 -16.73 20.07
C ALA A 23 15.55 -15.66 18.97
N ALA A 24 14.62 -15.57 18.02
CA ALA A 24 14.61 -14.51 17.00
C ALA A 24 14.04 -13.19 17.53
N ALA A 25 13.24 -13.21 18.60
CA ALA A 25 12.64 -12.00 19.20
C ALA A 25 13.64 -11.17 20.03
N SER A 26 14.80 -11.73 20.40
CA SER A 26 15.88 -11.02 21.09
C SER A 26 16.90 -10.39 20.13
N LEU A 27 16.76 -10.61 18.82
CA LEU A 27 17.62 -9.97 17.83
C LEU A 27 17.00 -8.62 17.45
N SER A 28 17.77 -7.55 17.63
CA SER A 28 17.38 -6.26 17.09
C SER A 28 17.25 -6.39 15.56
N PRO A 29 16.31 -5.67 14.91
CA PRO A 29 16.22 -5.67 13.44
C PRO A 29 17.55 -5.33 12.74
N GLY A 30 18.44 -4.59 13.42
CA GLY A 30 19.78 -4.26 12.93
C GLY A 30 20.75 -5.45 12.86
N ASP A 31 20.69 -6.38 13.81
CA ASP A 31 21.60 -7.54 13.84
C ASP A 31 21.24 -8.59 12.77
N LEU A 32 19.95 -8.70 12.42
CA LEU A 32 19.51 -9.54 11.31
C LEU A 32 19.98 -9.01 9.96
N LEU A 33 20.01 -7.68 9.78
CA LEU A 33 20.54 -7.04 8.58
C LEU A 33 22.06 -7.22 8.47
N ALA A 34 22.78 -7.11 9.58
CA ALA A 34 24.23 -7.30 9.63
C ALA A 34 24.64 -8.76 9.36
N ARG A 35 23.87 -9.75 9.84
CA ARG A 35 24.19 -11.17 9.63
C ARG A 35 23.89 -11.66 8.20
N GLN A 36 22.91 -11.05 7.52
CA GLN A 36 22.68 -11.27 6.08
C GLN A 36 23.83 -10.71 5.23
N SER A 37 24.49 -9.63 5.68
CA SER A 37 25.60 -9.00 4.97
C SER A 37 26.89 -9.85 4.99
N ALA A 38 27.12 -10.66 6.04
CA ALA A 38 28.35 -11.45 6.17
C ALA A 38 28.43 -12.68 5.24
N ALA A 39 27.33 -13.13 4.64
CA ALA A 39 27.31 -14.29 3.73
C ALA A 39 27.37 -13.92 2.24
N ALA A 40 27.40 -12.63 1.90
CA ALA A 40 27.43 -12.14 0.51
C ALA A 40 28.73 -11.39 0.22
N ALA A 41 29.88 -12.01 0.51
CA ALA A 41 31.14 -11.58 -0.08
C ALA A 41 31.23 -12.15 -1.51
N ALA A 42 31.47 -11.24 -2.46
CA ALA A 42 31.80 -11.44 -3.88
C ALA A 42 30.62 -11.50 -4.89
N SER A 43 30.24 -10.31 -5.37
CA SER A 43 30.08 -10.03 -6.80
C SER A 43 30.24 -8.52 -7.04
N PRO A 44 31.17 -8.05 -7.90
CA PRO A 44 31.25 -6.64 -8.25
C PRO A 44 30.12 -6.31 -9.23
N LEU A 45 28.95 -5.92 -8.73
CA LEU A 45 27.91 -5.33 -9.56
C LEU A 45 28.15 -3.82 -9.69
N GLN A 46 28.61 -3.46 -10.88
CA GLN A 46 28.26 -2.28 -11.66
C GLN A 46 27.57 -1.15 -10.88
N THR A 47 28.31 -0.06 -10.68
CA THR A 47 27.78 1.26 -10.32
C THR A 47 26.66 1.67 -11.27
N PRO A 48 25.41 1.86 -10.79
CA PRO A 48 24.37 2.45 -11.61
C PRO A 48 24.63 3.96 -11.74
N THR A 49 24.57 4.44 -12.97
CA THR A 49 24.65 5.85 -13.38
C THR A 49 23.65 6.70 -12.58
N PRO A 50 24.05 7.82 -11.96
CA PRO A 50 23.12 8.65 -11.21
C PRO A 50 22.38 9.55 -12.19
N SER A 51 21.15 9.20 -12.55
CA SER A 51 20.23 10.14 -13.20
C SER A 51 18.90 10.13 -12.47
N GLY A 52 18.78 11.09 -11.55
CA GLY A 52 17.62 11.31 -10.70
C GLY A 52 18.02 12.22 -9.54
N PRO A 53 17.10 13.04 -8.98
CA PRO A 53 17.39 13.82 -7.79
C PRO A 53 17.93 12.87 -6.71
N LYS A 54 19.10 13.19 -6.13
CA LYS A 54 19.73 12.34 -5.12
C LYS A 54 18.80 12.23 -3.91
N LEU A 55 18.07 11.13 -3.84
CA LEU A 55 17.31 10.74 -2.65
C LEU A 55 18.26 10.63 -1.46
N SER A 56 17.78 10.97 -0.26
CA SER A 56 18.54 10.75 0.97
C SER A 56 18.85 9.24 1.14
N PRO A 57 19.91 8.86 1.85
CA PRO A 57 20.22 7.44 2.05
C PRO A 57 19.08 6.69 2.77
N GLU A 58 18.38 7.35 3.69
CA GLU A 58 17.21 6.80 4.38
C GLU A 58 16.05 6.59 3.40
N SER A 59 15.76 7.58 2.55
CA SER A 59 14.72 7.50 1.52
C SER A 59 15.00 6.38 0.50
N GLN A 60 16.27 6.16 0.13
CA GLN A 60 16.68 5.07 -0.74
C GLN A 60 16.43 3.71 -0.09
N ALA A 61 16.85 3.54 1.17
CA ALA A 61 16.64 2.31 1.91
C ALA A 61 15.15 1.99 2.09
N GLU A 62 14.32 3.00 2.38
CA GLU A 62 12.87 2.85 2.47
C GLU A 62 12.26 2.40 1.13
N MET A 63 12.61 3.09 0.05
CA MET A 63 12.14 2.77 -1.30
C MET A 63 12.48 1.32 -1.68
N GLU A 64 13.72 0.90 -1.45
CA GLU A 64 14.18 -0.47 -1.76
C GLU A 64 13.45 -1.51 -0.90
N SER A 65 13.30 -1.25 0.40
CA SER A 65 12.55 -2.13 1.30
C SER A 65 11.10 -2.31 0.85
N ARG A 66 10.42 -1.22 0.44
CA ARG A 66 9.04 -1.26 -0.06
C ARG A 66 8.94 -2.02 -1.38
N LEU A 67 9.87 -1.79 -2.32
CA LEU A 67 9.93 -2.53 -3.57
C LEU A 67 10.16 -4.03 -3.35
N GLN A 68 11.02 -4.38 -2.40
CA GLN A 68 11.27 -5.77 -2.05
C GLN A 68 10.00 -6.44 -1.51
N ALA A 69 9.22 -5.73 -0.67
CA ALA A 69 7.92 -6.22 -0.22
C ALA A 69 6.95 -6.45 -1.39
N VAL A 70 6.87 -5.51 -2.35
CA VAL A 70 6.05 -5.65 -3.57
C VAL A 70 6.50 -6.86 -4.39
N PHE A 71 7.79 -7.04 -4.63
CA PHE A 71 8.31 -8.18 -5.38
C PHE A 71 8.13 -9.51 -4.64
N SER A 72 8.19 -9.53 -3.31
CA SER A 72 7.91 -10.73 -2.54
C SER A 72 6.46 -11.21 -2.72
N GLN A 73 5.50 -10.29 -2.82
CA GLN A 73 4.08 -10.60 -2.94
C GLN A 73 3.63 -10.83 -4.40
N TYR A 74 4.17 -10.04 -5.34
CA TYR A 74 3.66 -9.95 -6.70
C TYR A 74 4.71 -10.20 -7.79
N GLY A 75 5.97 -10.43 -7.42
CA GLY A 75 7.09 -10.51 -8.37
C GLY A 75 6.98 -11.65 -9.37
N SER A 76 6.25 -12.73 -9.07
CA SER A 76 5.99 -13.84 -10.00
C SER A 76 5.09 -13.43 -11.17
N ARG A 77 4.34 -12.32 -11.05
CA ARG A 77 3.46 -11.78 -12.09
C ARG A 77 4.15 -10.75 -12.98
N LEU A 78 5.41 -10.42 -12.68
CA LEU A 78 6.13 -9.32 -13.30
C LEU A 78 7.34 -9.83 -14.06
N ASN A 79 7.50 -9.37 -15.31
CA ASN A 79 8.74 -9.56 -16.05
C ASN A 79 9.81 -8.55 -15.63
N ASP A 80 11.04 -8.74 -16.09
CA ASP A 80 12.17 -7.93 -15.64
C ASP A 80 12.12 -6.48 -16.13
N VAL A 81 11.50 -6.23 -17.29
CA VAL A 81 11.23 -4.88 -17.79
C VAL A 81 10.29 -4.13 -16.85
N GLN A 82 9.19 -4.77 -16.44
CA GLN A 82 8.22 -4.22 -15.50
C GLN A 82 8.83 -3.98 -14.11
N LYS A 83 9.67 -4.91 -13.62
CA LYS A 83 10.41 -4.71 -12.35
C LYS A 83 11.35 -3.52 -12.43
N THR A 84 11.99 -3.31 -13.58
CA THR A 84 12.89 -2.17 -13.79
C THR A 84 12.12 -0.86 -13.84
N ASP A 85 10.99 -0.81 -14.54
CA ASP A 85 10.14 0.38 -14.57
C ASP A 85 9.54 0.69 -13.19
N LEU A 86 9.16 -0.32 -12.40
CA LEU A 86 8.74 -0.12 -11.01
C LEU A 86 9.82 0.50 -10.14
N ARG A 87 11.10 0.12 -10.32
CA ARG A 87 12.21 0.77 -9.62
C ARG A 87 12.32 2.25 -9.99
N ARG A 88 12.21 2.57 -11.30
CA ARG A 88 12.22 3.94 -11.79
C ARG A 88 11.07 4.76 -11.20
N LEU A 89 9.84 4.25 -11.26
CA LEU A 89 8.65 4.90 -10.72
C LEU A 89 8.74 5.12 -9.20
N ALA A 90 9.27 4.14 -8.46
CA ALA A 90 9.47 4.28 -7.03
C ALA A 90 10.49 5.38 -6.69
N ALA A 91 11.59 5.48 -7.44
CA ALA A 91 12.58 6.53 -7.26
C ALA A 91 12.00 7.92 -7.56
N GLU A 92 11.20 8.04 -8.63
CA GLU A 92 10.50 9.29 -8.96
C GLU A 92 9.48 9.68 -7.89
N GLY A 93 8.72 8.72 -7.36
CA GLY A 93 7.70 8.95 -6.34
C GLY A 93 8.26 9.28 -4.96
N GLN A 94 9.42 8.72 -4.59
CA GLN A 94 9.98 8.87 -3.25
C GLN A 94 10.25 10.33 -2.88
N ALA A 95 10.73 11.15 -3.83
CA ALA A 95 10.97 12.58 -3.56
C ALA A 95 9.68 13.35 -3.24
N ALA A 96 8.55 12.97 -3.85
CA ALA A 96 7.25 13.57 -3.54
C ALA A 96 6.73 13.12 -2.17
N LEU A 97 6.96 11.86 -1.80
CA LEU A 97 6.62 11.34 -0.47
C LEU A 97 7.44 12.03 0.63
N ASP A 98 8.72 12.27 0.40
CA ASP A 98 9.58 12.98 1.35
C ASP A 98 9.10 14.41 1.58
N ARG A 99 8.67 15.11 0.52
CA ARG A 99 8.03 16.42 0.65
C ARG A 99 6.72 16.35 1.42
N LEU A 100 5.86 15.37 1.13
CA LEU A 100 4.60 15.16 1.85
C LEU A 100 4.83 14.93 3.35
N ARG A 101 5.86 14.15 3.70
CA ARG A 101 6.24 13.86 5.09
C ARG A 101 6.81 15.09 5.82
N ALA A 102 7.44 16.01 5.09
CA ALA A 102 7.98 17.23 5.65
C ALA A 102 6.92 18.31 5.95
N PHE A 103 5.66 18.13 5.51
CA PHE A 103 4.59 19.08 5.85
C PHE A 103 4.31 19.03 7.36
N PRO A 104 4.22 20.19 8.03
CA PRO A 104 3.85 20.25 9.43
C PRO A 104 2.42 19.74 9.58
N THR A 105 2.23 18.76 10.45
CA THR A 105 0.93 18.21 10.82
C THR A 105 0.86 18.08 12.33
N GLU A 106 -0.24 18.54 12.91
CA GLU A 106 -0.55 18.35 14.32
C GLU A 106 -1.44 17.12 14.50
N ASN A 107 -1.45 16.52 15.70
CA ASN A 107 -2.34 15.39 15.98
C ASN A 107 -3.83 15.75 15.86
N GLY A 108 -4.17 17.04 15.87
CA GLY A 108 -5.52 17.55 15.63
C GLY A 108 -5.90 17.67 14.15
N ASP A 109 -4.93 17.57 13.22
CA ASP A 109 -5.18 17.64 11.78
C ASP A 109 -5.82 16.34 11.30
N GLY A 110 -7.16 16.37 11.23
CA GLY A 110 -7.95 15.26 10.74
C GLY A 110 -7.81 15.02 9.23
N PRO A 111 -8.30 13.88 8.74
CA PRO A 111 -8.35 13.62 7.31
C PRO A 111 -9.21 14.66 6.60
N ALA A 112 -8.85 15.00 5.35
CA ALA A 112 -9.60 15.95 4.52
C ALA A 112 -11.08 15.55 4.33
N LEU A 113 -11.37 14.25 4.42
CA LEU A 113 -12.72 13.67 4.34
C LEU A 113 -12.94 12.76 5.56
N TYR A 114 -14.13 12.85 6.15
CA TYR A 114 -14.57 11.99 7.24
C TYR A 114 -15.71 11.08 6.80
N LEU A 115 -15.77 9.88 7.40
CA LEU A 115 -16.88 8.96 7.21
C LEU A 115 -18.16 9.58 7.80
N LYS A 116 -19.21 9.67 6.99
CA LYS A 116 -20.57 10.01 7.45
C LYS A 116 -21.41 8.74 7.47
N PRO A 117 -21.66 8.12 8.64
CA PRO A 117 -22.49 6.92 8.73
C PRO A 117 -23.88 7.18 8.13
N LEU A 118 -24.40 6.20 7.38
CA LEU A 118 -25.69 6.33 6.67
C LEU A 118 -26.88 6.58 7.62
N ILE A 119 -26.78 6.16 8.88
CA ILE A 119 -27.81 6.28 9.91
C ILE A 119 -28.17 7.76 10.20
N GLU A 120 -27.24 8.70 9.95
CA GLU A 120 -27.49 10.14 10.13
C GLU A 120 -28.17 10.79 8.92
N ARG A 121 -28.15 10.15 7.73
CA ARG A 121 -28.83 10.67 6.54
C ARG A 121 -30.34 10.52 6.60
N GLU A 122 -30.85 9.49 7.27
CA GLU A 122 -32.28 9.19 7.34
C GLU A 122 -33.06 10.11 8.30
N LYS A 123 -32.37 10.89 9.15
CA LYS A 123 -33.01 11.83 10.08
C LYS A 123 -33.41 13.17 9.46
N LYS A 124 -33.06 13.43 8.20
CA LYS A 124 -33.67 14.53 7.44
C LYS A 124 -34.89 13.97 6.70
N PRO A 125 -36.13 14.24 7.14
CA PRO A 125 -37.28 13.99 6.29
C PRO A 125 -37.06 14.78 5.00
N LEU A 126 -37.05 14.09 3.87
CA LEU A 126 -37.08 14.73 2.56
C LEU A 126 -38.34 15.62 2.53
N PRO A 127 -38.23 16.91 2.15
CA PRO A 127 -39.43 17.67 1.86
C PRO A 127 -40.15 16.94 0.73
N VAL A 128 -41.35 16.46 1.05
CA VAL A 128 -42.27 15.83 0.11
C VAL A 128 -42.37 16.77 -1.10
N PRO A 129 -42.15 16.30 -2.35
CA PRO A 129 -42.31 17.17 -3.50
C PRO A 129 -43.78 17.60 -3.55
N VAL A 130 -44.03 18.88 -3.28
CA VAL A 130 -45.32 19.51 -3.53
C VAL A 130 -45.60 19.32 -5.02
N SER A 131 -46.70 18.62 -5.30
CA SER A 131 -47.26 18.32 -6.61
C SER A 131 -46.86 19.34 -7.68
N ALA A 132 -46.13 18.89 -8.69
CA ALA A 132 -45.85 19.69 -9.87
C ALA A 132 -47.19 20.06 -10.54
N THR A 133 -47.52 21.35 -10.52
CA THR A 133 -48.59 21.93 -11.33
C THR A 133 -48.33 21.55 -12.80
N PRO A 134 -49.30 20.96 -13.53
CA PRO A 134 -49.05 20.53 -14.90
C PRO A 134 -48.76 21.74 -15.79
N ALA A 135 -47.59 21.71 -16.44
CA ALA A 135 -47.14 22.76 -17.33
C ALA A 135 -48.11 22.91 -18.52
N LYS A 136 -48.63 24.12 -18.68
CA LYS A 136 -49.52 24.54 -19.77
C LYS A 136 -48.79 24.32 -21.11
N ARG A 137 -49.23 23.34 -21.90
CA ARG A 137 -48.71 23.01 -23.23
C ARG A 137 -48.78 24.25 -24.13
N ARG A 138 -47.66 24.93 -24.36
CA ARG A 138 -47.54 25.95 -25.42
C ARG A 138 -47.62 25.22 -26.76
N ARG A 139 -48.71 25.45 -27.51
CA ARG A 139 -48.80 25.07 -28.93
C ARG A 139 -47.73 25.87 -29.69
N ILE A 140 -46.88 25.19 -30.43
CA ILE A 140 -46.05 25.79 -31.48
C ILE A 140 -47.00 26.02 -32.67
N PRO A 141 -47.04 27.22 -33.27
CA PRO A 141 -47.71 27.40 -34.55
C PRO A 141 -46.84 26.79 -35.66
N GLU A 142 -47.39 25.82 -36.37
CA GLU A 142 -46.96 25.45 -37.71
C GLU A 142 -47.24 26.65 -38.63
N GLU A 143 -46.21 27.22 -39.25
CA GLU A 143 -46.41 28.12 -40.39
C GLU A 143 -46.16 27.37 -41.71
N PRO A 144 -46.95 27.66 -42.75
CA PRO A 144 -47.07 26.82 -43.95
C PRO A 144 -46.14 27.22 -45.10
N SER A 145 -45.96 26.22 -45.98
CA SER A 145 -45.47 26.23 -47.37
C SER A 145 -43.96 26.10 -47.62
#